data_AF-A0A392RBG5-F1
#
_entry.id   AF-A0A392RBG5-F1
#
_cell.length_a   1.000
_cell.length_b   1.000
_cell.length_c   1.000
_cell.angle_alpha   90.00
_cell.angle_beta   90.00
_cell.angle_gamma   90.00
#
_symmetry.space_group_name_H-M   'P 1'
#
loop_
_entity.id
_entity.type
_entity.pdbx_description
1 polymer ?
#
loop_
_entity_poly.entity_id
_entity_poly.type
_entity_poly.pdbx_seq_one_letter_code
_entity_poly.pdbx_strand_id
1 'polypeptide(L)'
;MLICAGRFELDMLLESVNVTTKRVEELLEKVNNNLIRRDSPIRIEEHLTALNFRCIERIYGDHGLDALEVLKKNASLALPVILTRLKQKQEEWERCRADFSK
;
A
#
# COMPACT_ATOMS: atom_id res chain seq x y z
N MET A 1 -4.38 -4.23 -30.40
CA MET A 1 -4.91 -5.00 -29.25
C MET A 1 -3.89 -5.17 -28.11
N LEU A 2 -2.58 -5.18 -28.36
CA LEU A 2 -1.54 -5.35 -27.33
C LEU A 2 -1.41 -4.19 -26.30
N ILE A 3 -1.82 -2.96 -26.65
CA ILE A 3 -1.73 -1.80 -25.73
C ILE A 3 -2.84 -1.82 -24.67
N CYS A 4 -3.99 -2.42 -24.96
CA CYS A 4 -5.15 -2.42 -24.06
C CYS A 4 -4.96 -3.34 -22.85
N ALA A 5 -4.19 -4.43 -22.98
CA ALA A 5 -3.92 -5.35 -21.88
C ALA A 5 -3.08 -4.68 -20.77
N GLY A 6 -2.06 -3.92 -21.16
CA GLY A 6 -1.23 -3.16 -20.22
C GLY A 6 -1.99 -2.02 -19.52
N ARG A 7 -2.92 -1.35 -20.22
CA ARG A 7 -3.73 -0.29 -19.63
C ARG A 7 -4.72 -0.83 -18.60
N PHE A 8 -5.50 -1.87 -18.93
CA PHE A 8 -6.48 -2.43 -18.00
C PHE A 8 -5.82 -3.06 -16.76
N GLU A 9 -4.69 -3.74 -16.95
CA GLU A 9 -3.91 -4.26 -15.82
C GLU A 9 -3.36 -3.12 -14.95
N LEU A 10 -2.82 -2.07 -15.55
CA LEU A 10 -2.33 -0.89 -14.82
C LEU A 10 -3.45 -0.19 -14.06
N ASP A 11 -4.64 -0.03 -14.65
CA ASP A 11 -5.81 0.55 -14.00
C ASP A 11 -6.26 -0.27 -12.78
N MET A 12 -6.31 -1.60 -12.89
CA MET A 12 -6.62 -2.48 -11.75
C MET A 12 -5.56 -2.41 -10.65
N LEU A 13 -4.27 -2.35 -11.02
CA LEU A 13 -3.18 -2.21 -10.06
C LEU A 13 -3.21 -0.87 -9.33
N LEU A 14 -3.44 0.20 -10.08
CA LEU A 14 -3.52 1.56 -9.55
C LEU A 14 -4.68 1.68 -8.57
N GLU A 15 -5.85 1.14 -8.89
CA GLU A 15 -6.99 1.10 -7.97
C GLU A 15 -6.65 0.32 -6.69
N SER A 16 -6.03 -0.86 -6.82
CA SER A 16 -5.61 -1.65 -5.65
C SER A 16 -4.61 -0.91 -4.77
N VAL A 17 -3.68 -0.17 -5.37
CA VAL A 17 -2.72 0.67 -4.63
C VAL A 17 -3.44 1.82 -3.97
N ASN A 18 -4.31 2.56 -4.66
CA ASN A 18 -5.05 3.69 -4.10
C ASN A 18 -5.88 3.30 -2.87
N VAL A 19 -6.62 2.19 -2.96
CA VAL A 19 -7.40 1.68 -1.82
C VAL A 19 -6.47 1.32 -0.66
N THR A 20 -5.34 0.67 -0.94
CA THR A 20 -4.36 0.29 0.08
C THR A 20 -3.72 1.52 0.74
N THR A 21 -3.29 2.51 -0.05
CA THR A 21 -2.71 3.78 0.40
C THR A 21 -3.66 4.48 1.36
N LYS A 22 -4.93 4.66 0.97
CA LYS A 22 -5.92 5.33 1.82
C LYS A 22 -6.11 4.62 3.16
N ARG A 23 -6.18 3.28 3.15
CA ARG A 23 -6.32 2.48 4.39
C ARG A 23 -5.09 2.59 5.29
N VAL A 24 -3.89 2.62 4.71
CA VAL A 24 -2.64 2.81 5.44
C VAL A 24 -2.57 4.23 6.03
N GLU A 25 -3.01 5.26 5.31
CA GLU A 25 -3.11 6.64 5.82
C GLU A 25 -4.06 6.76 7.00
N GLU A 26 -5.28 6.24 6.87
CA GLU A 26 -6.28 6.23 7.95
C GLU A 26 -5.76 5.50 9.20
N LEU A 27 -5.01 4.41 9.01
CA LEU A 27 -4.40 3.66 10.12
C LEU A 27 -3.25 4.45 10.76
N LEU A 28 -2.39 5.07 9.95
CA LEU A 28 -1.29 5.91 10.44
C LEU A 28 -1.81 7.09 11.26
N GLU A 29 -2.90 7.72 10.81
CA GLU A 29 -3.55 8.82 11.53
C GLU A 29 -4.11 8.34 12.88
N LYS A 30 -4.76 7.16 12.93
CA LYS A 30 -5.24 6.57 14.19
C LYS A 30 -4.12 6.25 15.17
N VAL A 31 -2.97 5.79 14.67
CA VAL A 31 -1.77 5.53 15.48
C VAL A 31 -1.20 6.84 16.02
N ASN A 32 -1.08 7.88 15.19
CA ASN A 32 -0.58 9.19 15.59
C ASN A 32 -1.49 9.91 16.60
N ASN A 33 -2.82 9.77 16.43
CA ASN A 33 -3.82 10.34 17.33
C ASN A 33 -3.91 9.62 18.69
N ASN A 34 -3.02 8.64 18.96
CA ASN A 34 -3.02 7.79 20.17
C ASN A 34 -4.36 7.11 20.47
N LEU A 35 -5.23 6.95 19.45
CA LEU A 35 -6.49 6.21 19.58
C LEU A 35 -6.22 4.73 19.86
N ILE A 36 -5.07 4.24 19.37
CA ILE A 36 -4.51 2.95 19.76
C ILE A 36 -3.56 3.23 20.92
N ARG A 37 -3.98 2.80 22.12
CA ARG A 37 -3.20 2.86 23.35
C ARG A 37 -1.78 2.34 23.06
N ARG A 38 -0.75 3.17 23.25
CA ARG A 38 0.66 2.88 22.89
C ARG A 38 1.20 1.55 23.44
N ASP A 39 0.57 1.01 24.47
CA ASP A 39 0.90 -0.27 25.12
C ASP A 39 0.31 -1.50 24.44
N SER A 40 -0.68 -1.35 23.56
CA SER A 40 -1.30 -2.47 22.86
C SER A 40 -0.68 -2.62 21.46
N PRO A 41 -0.24 -3.83 21.06
CA PRO A 41 0.25 -4.06 19.71
C PRO A 41 -0.84 -3.69 18.71
N ILE A 42 -0.51 -2.81 17.76
CA ILE A 42 -1.42 -2.42 16.68
C ILE A 42 -1.74 -3.68 15.87
N ARG A 43 -2.98 -4.16 15.98
CA ARG A 43 -3.45 -5.29 15.19
C ARG A 43 -3.79 -4.83 13.80
N ILE A 44 -2.76 -4.68 12.98
CA ILE A 44 -2.89 -4.29 11.57
C ILE A 44 -3.83 -5.20 10.78
N GLU A 45 -3.99 -6.46 11.20
CA GLU A 45 -4.91 -7.43 10.58
C GLU A 45 -6.39 -7.07 10.80
N GLU A 46 -6.72 -6.26 11.81
CA GLU A 46 -8.08 -5.73 12.02
C GLU A 46 -8.35 -4.47 11.17
N HIS A 47 -7.31 -3.85 10.62
CA HIS A 47 -7.40 -2.59 9.87
C HIS A 47 -7.14 -2.75 8.37
N LEU A 48 -6.25 -3.68 8.00
CA LEU A 48 -5.86 -3.99 6.64
C LEU A 48 -6.40 -5.36 6.25
N THR A 49 -6.95 -5.45 5.05
CA THR A 49 -7.47 -6.71 4.51
C THR A 49 -6.35 -7.54 3.87
N ALA A 50 -6.63 -8.82 3.60
CA ALA A 50 -5.71 -9.68 2.83
C ALA A 50 -5.33 -9.08 1.47
N LEU A 51 -6.21 -8.31 0.84
CA LEU A 51 -5.93 -7.62 -0.42
C LEU A 51 -4.90 -6.51 -0.25
N ASN A 52 -4.97 -5.74 0.84
CA ASN A 52 -3.99 -4.71 1.14
C ASN A 52 -2.60 -5.33 1.37
N PHE A 53 -2.52 -6.45 2.09
CA PHE A 53 -1.27 -7.16 2.29
C PHE A 53 -0.69 -7.71 0.98
N ARG A 54 -1.52 -8.31 0.12
CA ARG A 54 -1.11 -8.74 -1.22
C ARG A 54 -0.63 -7.57 -2.08
N CYS A 55 -1.27 -6.41 -1.97
CA CYS A 55 -0.86 -5.21 -2.68
C CYS A 55 0.54 -4.75 -2.24
N ILE A 56 0.79 -4.70 -0.92
CA ILE A 56 2.09 -4.36 -0.36
C ILE A 56 3.15 -5.37 -0.79
N GLU A 57 2.88 -6.67 -0.62
CA GLU A 57 3.78 -7.75 -1.05
C GLU A 57 4.17 -7.59 -2.52
N ARG A 58 3.18 -7.32 -3.39
CA ARG A 58 3.40 -7.14 -4.83
C ARG A 58 4.29 -5.95 -5.15
N ILE A 59 4.14 -4.83 -4.45
CA ILE A 59 4.99 -3.63 -4.67
C ILE A 59 6.43 -3.88 -4.25
N TYR A 60 6.64 -4.65 -3.19
CA TYR A 60 7.96 -4.98 -2.68
C TYR A 60 8.61 -6.18 -3.39
N GLY A 61 7.86 -6.92 -4.22
CA GLY A 61 8.38 -8.02 -5.04
C GLY A 61 8.99 -9.12 -4.18
N ASP A 62 10.24 -9.48 -4.47
CA ASP A 62 10.99 -10.50 -3.72
C ASP A 62 11.15 -10.18 -2.23
N HIS A 63 11.11 -8.89 -1.85
CA HIS A 63 11.18 -8.44 -0.46
C HIS A 63 9.80 -8.24 0.19
N GLY A 64 8.72 -8.68 -0.47
CA GLY A 64 7.35 -8.51 0.00
C GLY A 64 7.09 -9.17 1.35
N LEU A 65 7.57 -10.40 1.53
CA LEU A 65 7.41 -11.14 2.78
C LEU A 65 8.14 -10.46 3.94
N ASP A 66 9.38 -10.00 3.71
CA ASP A 66 10.15 -9.26 4.72
C ASP A 66 9.46 -7.95 5.10
N ALA A 67 8.96 -7.19 4.12
CA ALA A 67 8.24 -5.94 4.36
C ALA A 67 6.95 -6.17 5.16
N LEU A 68 6.20 -7.24 4.85
CA LEU A 68 5.02 -7.64 5.61
C LEU A 68 5.35 -8.09 7.03
N GLU A 69 6.47 -8.82 7.21
CA GLU A 69 6.90 -9.24 8.54
C GLU A 69 7.27 -8.04 9.41
N VAL A 70 8.02 -7.08 8.86
CA VAL A 70 8.37 -5.82 9.54
C VAL A 70 7.12 -5.02 9.86
N LEU A 71 6.14 -4.97 8.95
CA LEU A 71 4.85 -4.33 9.20
C LEU A 71 4.09 -4.97 10.36
N LYS A 72 4.05 -6.31 10.43
CA LYS A 72 3.42 -7.06 11.52
C LYS A 72 4.13 -6.87 12.86
N LYS A 73 5.47 -6.85 12.85
CA LYS A 73 6.29 -6.68 14.05
C LYS A 73 6.27 -5.24 14.57
N ASN A 74 6.34 -4.25 13.69
CA ASN A 74 6.51 -2.84 14.02
C ASN A 74 5.67 -1.92 13.12
N ALA A 75 4.35 -2.00 13.25
CA ALA A 75 3.42 -1.24 12.43
C ALA A 75 3.67 0.27 12.49
N SER A 76 3.89 0.86 13.67
CA SER A 76 4.08 2.31 13.83
C SER A 76 5.25 2.87 13.01
N LEU A 77 6.33 2.09 12.86
CA LEU A 77 7.52 2.49 12.10
C LEU A 77 7.42 2.08 10.62
N ALA A 78 6.80 0.94 10.34
CA ALA A 78 6.67 0.40 9.00
C ALA A 78 5.59 1.12 8.17
N LEU A 79 4.46 1.51 8.78
CA LEU A 79 3.35 2.19 8.12
C LEU A 79 3.78 3.44 7.33
N PRO A 80 4.53 4.41 7.89
CA PRO A 80 4.95 5.58 7.13
C PRO A 80 5.89 5.21 5.97
N VAL A 81 6.79 4.23 6.15
CA VAL A 81 7.70 3.77 5.09
C VAL A 81 6.92 3.12 3.93
N ILE A 82 5.98 2.23 4.25
CA ILE A 82 5.12 1.59 3.26
C ILE A 82 4.23 2.61 2.56
N LEU A 83 3.68 3.58 3.30
CA LEU A 83 2.90 4.66 2.73
C LEU A 83 3.68 5.47 1.70
N THR A 84 4.92 5.86 2.02
CA THR A 84 5.78 6.57 1.06
C THR A 84 6.03 5.74 -0.19
N ARG A 85 6.27 4.44 -0.05
CA ARG A 85 6.45 3.54 -1.22
C ARG A 85 5.20 3.38 -2.06
N LEU A 86 4.03 3.24 -1.43
CA LEU A 86 2.75 3.17 -2.11
C LEU A 86 2.50 4.45 -2.93
N LYS A 87 2.69 5.63 -2.34
CA LYS A 87 2.54 6.92 -3.03
C LYS A 87 3.52 7.09 -4.20
N GLN A 88 4.79 6.74 -3.99
CA GLN A 88 5.78 6.74 -5.08
C GLN A 88 5.32 5.86 -6.24
N LYS A 89 4.84 4.64 -5.95
CA LYS A 89 4.43 3.70 -7.00
C LYS A 89 3.15 4.14 -7.71
N GLN A 90 2.23 4.74 -6.97
CA GLN A 90 1.04 5.40 -7.51
C GLN A 90 1.44 6.50 -8.51
N GLU A 91 2.33 7.42 -8.15
CA GLU A 91 2.78 8.49 -9.04
C GLU A 91 3.46 7.96 -10.32
N GLU A 92 4.31 6.93 -10.20
CA GLU A 92 4.95 6.29 -11.35
C GLU A 92 3.91 5.69 -12.31
N TRP A 93 2.91 4.99 -11.76
CA TRP A 93 1.86 4.37 -12.55
C TRP A 93 0.87 5.38 -13.14
N GLU A 94 0.55 6.46 -12.43
CA GLU A 94 -0.27 7.57 -12.95
C GLU A 94 0.42 8.27 -14.12
N ARG A 95 1.74 8.51 -14.03
CA ARG A 95 2.52 9.05 -15.15
C ARG A 95 2.52 8.11 -16.35
N CYS A 96 2.77 6.82 -16.12
CA CYS A 96 2.74 5.81 -17.17
C CYS A 96 1.36 5.75 -17.86
N ARG A 97 0.27 5.79 -17.07
CA ARG A 97 -1.12 5.84 -17.56
C ARG A 97 -1.40 7.10 -18.39
N ALA A 98 -0.86 8.25 -17.98
CA ALA A 98 -1.00 9.51 -18.71
C ALA A 98 -0.24 9.49 -20.04
N ASP A 99 0.94 8.88 -20.09
CA ASP A 99 1.73 8.73 -21.32
C ASP A 99 1.02 7.84 -22.35
N PHE A 100 0.25 6.83 -21.92
CA PHE A 100 -0.63 6.04 -22.81
C PHE A 100 -1.88 6.81 -23.29
N SER A 101 -2.15 8.01 -22.75
CA SER A 101 -3.31 8.83 -23.10
C SER A 101 -2.96 9.95 -24.07
N LYS A 102 -1.70 10.03 -24.51
CA LYS A 102 -1.17 11.08 -25.38
C LYS A 102 -1.00 10.62 -26.83
#